data_AF-A0A0B4FJA0-F1
#
_entry.id   AF-A0A0B4FJA0-F1
#
_cell.length_a   1.000
_cell.length_b   1.000
_cell.length_c   1.000
_cell.angle_alpha   90.00
_cell.angle_beta   90.00
_cell.angle_gamma   90.00
#
_symmetry.space_group_name_H-M   'P 1'
#
loop_
_entity.id
_entity.type
_entity.pdbx_description
1 polymer ?
#
loop_
_entity_poly.entity_id
_entity_poly.type
_entity_poly.pdbx_seq_one_letter_code
_entity_poly.pdbx_strand_id
1 'polypeptide(L)'
;MLLLVPASFAVCTSFAVAADSEPLSPRFDITRFEVRGNTLLPADALAQSVAPFVGAQRDFSDVAKAQEALEDVFHRQGYPLVRIDLPEQELNGGVVVLDVVQVRIGQVTVAG
;
A
#
# COMPACT_ATOMS: atom_id res chain seq x y z
N MET A 1 -69.97 -19.64 -12.69
CA MET A 1 -69.11 -20.20 -11.63
C MET A 1 -68.29 -19.05 -11.05
N LEU A 2 -68.33 -18.96 -9.72
CA LEU A 2 -67.93 -17.86 -8.86
C LEU A 2 -66.41 -17.56 -8.90
N LEU A 3 -66.06 -16.29 -8.70
CA LEU A 3 -64.74 -15.79 -8.26
C LEU A 3 -64.22 -16.57 -7.03
N LEU A 4 -62.90 -16.52 -6.78
CA LEU A 4 -62.25 -16.02 -5.54
C LEU A 4 -60.92 -16.76 -5.23
N VAL A 5 -59.86 -15.97 -5.07
CA VAL A 5 -58.85 -15.97 -3.96
C VAL A 5 -57.43 -15.71 -4.49
N PRO A 6 -56.67 -14.77 -3.89
CA PRO A 6 -55.55 -14.09 -4.50
C PRO A 6 -54.18 -14.59 -4.03
N ALA A 7 -53.17 -14.16 -4.79
CA ALA A 7 -51.77 -14.16 -4.44
C ALA A 7 -51.51 -13.57 -3.04
N SER A 8 -50.69 -14.24 -2.24
CA SER A 8 -49.86 -13.62 -1.19
C SER A 8 -48.87 -14.63 -0.62
N PHE A 9 -47.65 -14.63 -1.13
CA PHE A 9 -46.47 -15.03 -0.39
C PHE A 9 -45.48 -13.87 -0.48
N ALA A 10 -45.68 -12.86 0.38
CA ALA A 10 -44.69 -11.83 0.62
C ALA A 10 -43.65 -12.40 1.59
N VAL A 11 -42.59 -12.99 1.02
CA VAL A 11 -41.36 -13.28 1.78
C VAL A 11 -40.56 -11.99 1.83
N CYS A 12 -40.65 -11.28 2.96
CA CYS A 12 -39.72 -10.20 3.28
C CYS A 12 -38.42 -10.84 3.80
N THR A 13 -37.48 -11.12 2.91
CA THR A 13 -36.08 -11.34 3.30
C THR A 13 -35.49 -10.01 3.72
N SER A 14 -35.54 -9.71 5.02
CA SER A 14 -34.79 -8.62 5.61
C SER A 14 -33.29 -8.91 5.48
N PHE A 15 -32.65 -8.33 4.47
CA PHE A 15 -31.20 -8.16 4.46
C PHE A 15 -30.85 -7.08 5.49
N ALA A 16 -30.45 -7.50 6.68
CA ALA A 16 -29.77 -6.62 7.62
C ALA A 16 -28.39 -6.30 7.04
N VAL A 17 -28.23 -5.10 6.47
CA VAL A 17 -26.91 -4.56 6.14
C VAL A 17 -26.20 -4.30 7.47
N ALA A 18 -25.21 -5.13 7.80
CA ALA A 18 -24.28 -4.82 8.87
C ALA A 18 -23.54 -3.56 8.42
N ALA A 19 -23.70 -2.47 9.17
CA ALA A 19 -22.91 -1.27 8.99
C ALA A 19 -21.47 -1.62 9.36
N ASP A 20 -20.67 -1.92 8.33
CA ASP A 20 -19.23 -2.12 8.45
C ASP A 20 -18.64 -0.81 8.95
N SER A 21 -18.41 -0.75 10.25
CA SER A 21 -17.70 0.34 10.89
C SER A 21 -16.23 0.06 10.65
N GLU A 22 -15.73 0.37 9.45
CA GLU A 22 -14.29 0.30 9.18
C GLU A 22 -13.58 1.10 10.28
N PRO A 23 -12.63 0.48 11.01
CA PRO A 23 -11.90 1.20 12.03
C PRO A 23 -11.21 2.39 11.36
N LEU A 24 -11.56 3.61 11.82
CA LEU A 24 -10.96 4.84 11.34
C LEU A 24 -9.45 4.75 11.51
N SER A 25 -8.75 4.46 10.41
CA SER A 25 -7.31 4.40 10.40
C SER A 25 -6.75 5.78 10.74
N PRO A 26 -5.71 5.87 11.58
CA PRO A 26 -5.12 7.15 11.92
C PRO A 26 -4.67 7.88 10.65
N ARG A 27 -5.09 9.13 10.53
CA ARG A 27 -4.77 10.01 9.40
C ARG A 27 -3.66 10.95 9.79
N PHE A 28 -2.73 11.20 8.86
CA PHE A 28 -1.59 12.08 9.06
C PHE A 28 -1.15 12.73 7.75
N ASP A 29 -0.37 13.79 7.86
CA ASP A 29 0.12 14.52 6.70
C ASP A 29 1.53 14.06 6.35
N ILE A 30 1.76 13.72 5.09
CA ILE A 30 3.07 13.37 4.55
C ILE A 30 3.55 14.54 3.68
N THR A 31 4.63 15.18 4.11
CA THR A 31 5.30 16.27 3.38
C THR A 31 6.34 15.74 2.40
N ARG A 32 7.08 14.69 2.77
CA ARG A 32 8.06 14.05 1.87
C ARG A 32 8.38 12.62 2.31
N PHE A 33 8.92 11.85 1.37
CA PHE A 33 9.58 10.58 1.65
C PHE A 33 11.09 10.76 1.61
N GLU A 34 11.78 10.22 2.60
CA GLU A 34 13.23 10.20 2.68
C GLU A 34 13.73 8.77 2.46
N VAL A 35 14.38 8.55 1.31
CA VAL A 35 14.87 7.22 0.91
C VAL A 35 16.34 7.10 1.32
N ARG A 36 16.64 6.21 2.27
CA ARG A 36 18.01 5.93 2.73
C ARG A 36 18.54 4.63 2.12
N GLY A 37 19.85 4.51 2.00
CA GLY A 37 20.50 3.31 1.44
C GLY A 37 20.46 3.20 -0.08
N ASN A 38 19.80 4.14 -0.79
CA ASN A 38 19.84 4.16 -2.24
C ASN A 38 21.24 4.51 -2.76
N THR A 39 21.81 3.60 -3.54
CA THR A 39 23.09 3.78 -4.26
C THR A 39 22.98 3.39 -5.75
N LEU A 40 21.80 2.93 -6.19
CA LEU A 40 21.62 2.27 -7.48
C LEU A 40 20.87 3.15 -8.49
N LEU A 41 19.90 3.94 -8.01
CA LEU A 41 19.01 4.74 -8.87
C LEU A 41 19.18 6.25 -8.63
N PRO A 42 18.91 7.09 -9.65
CA PRO A 42 18.90 8.54 -9.46
C PRO A 42 17.78 8.96 -8.51
N ALA A 43 18.05 9.98 -7.68
CA ALA A 43 17.09 10.48 -6.68
C ALA A 43 15.77 10.93 -7.31
N ASP A 44 15.81 11.52 -8.50
CA ASP A 44 14.61 12.01 -9.20
C ASP A 44 13.64 10.88 -9.55
N ALA A 45 14.14 9.69 -9.93
CA ALA A 45 13.29 8.55 -10.25
C ALA A 45 12.54 8.03 -9.01
N LEU A 46 13.20 8.06 -7.85
CA LEU A 46 12.63 7.67 -6.55
C LEU A 46 11.61 8.71 -6.07
N ALA A 47 11.94 10.00 -6.22
CA ALA A 47 11.01 11.08 -5.87
C ALA A 47 9.73 11.01 -6.71
N GLN A 48 9.84 10.69 -8.01
CA GLN A 48 8.69 10.54 -8.90
C GLN A 48 7.79 9.35 -8.52
N SER A 49 8.35 8.23 -8.04
CA SER A 49 7.53 7.06 -7.68
C SER A 49 6.72 7.29 -6.41
N VAL A 50 7.25 8.05 -5.45
CA VAL A 50 6.58 8.32 -4.17
C VAL A 50 5.73 9.59 -4.15
N ALA A 51 5.91 10.47 -5.14
CA ALA A 51 5.16 11.73 -5.26
C ALA A 51 3.62 11.60 -5.13
N PRO A 52 2.95 10.57 -5.68
CA PRO A 52 1.50 10.42 -5.54
C PRO A 52 0.99 10.23 -4.10
N PHE A 53 1.87 9.78 -3.20
CA PHE A 53 1.53 9.46 -1.81
C PHE A 53 1.85 10.60 -0.83
N VAL A 54 2.44 11.69 -1.33
CA VAL A 54 2.63 12.93 -0.56
C VAL A 54 1.29 13.67 -0.48
N GLY A 55 1.01 14.31 0.66
CA GLY A 55 -0.20 15.11 0.87
C GLY A 55 -0.79 14.99 2.27
N ALA A 56 -1.90 15.67 2.49
CA ALA A 56 -2.65 15.62 3.74
C ALA A 56 -3.57 14.40 3.83
N GLN A 57 -3.97 14.04 5.05
CA GLN A 57 -4.96 12.98 5.31
C GLN A 57 -4.59 11.61 4.72
N ARG A 58 -3.31 11.27 4.75
CA ARG A 58 -2.78 9.95 4.39
C ARG A 58 -2.95 8.98 5.53
N ASP A 59 -2.92 7.70 5.20
CA ASP A 59 -2.94 6.61 6.17
C ASP A 59 -1.77 5.64 5.92
N PHE A 60 -1.67 4.61 6.76
CA PHE A 60 -0.64 3.59 6.61
C PHE A 60 -0.75 2.80 5.30
N SER A 61 -1.93 2.69 4.71
CA SER A 61 -2.11 2.02 3.42
C SER A 61 -1.49 2.83 2.28
N ASP A 62 -1.53 4.16 2.34
CA ASP A 62 -0.81 5.02 1.39
C ASP A 62 0.71 4.86 1.50
N VAL A 63 1.24 4.71 2.71
CA VAL A 63 2.68 4.44 2.93
C VAL A 63 3.08 3.08 2.35
N ALA A 64 2.26 2.05 2.55
CA ALA A 64 2.51 0.72 1.98
C ALA A 64 2.53 0.74 0.44
N LYS A 65 1.61 1.49 -0.19
CA LYS A 65 1.61 1.68 -1.65
C LYS A 65 2.83 2.45 -2.13
N ALA A 66 3.31 3.44 -1.36
CA ALA A 66 4.55 4.14 -1.67
C ALA A 66 5.76 3.21 -1.63
N GLN A 67 5.81 2.32 -0.64
CA GLN A 67 6.83 1.28 -0.51
C GLN A 67 6.83 0.35 -1.72
N GLU A 68 5.67 -0.18 -2.10
CA GLU A 68 5.49 -1.05 -3.27
C GLU A 68 5.90 -0.34 -4.57
N ALA A 69 5.42 0.90 -4.78
CA ALA A 69 5.78 1.68 -5.96
C ALA A 69 7.28 1.95 -6.05
N LEU A 70 7.95 2.18 -4.92
CA LEU A 70 9.39 2.37 -4.86
C LEU A 70 10.15 1.07 -5.19
N GLU A 71 9.73 -0.05 -4.60
CA GLU A 71 10.27 -1.39 -4.86
C GLU A 71 10.16 -1.77 -6.34
N ASP A 72 9.00 -1.51 -6.96
CA ASP A 72 8.74 -1.72 -8.38
C ASP A 72 9.69 -0.92 -9.29
N VAL A 73 10.13 0.27 -8.89
CA VAL A 73 11.14 1.00 -9.67
C VAL A 73 12.46 0.23 -9.66
N PHE A 74 12.91 -0.25 -8.49
CA PHE A 74 14.13 -1.03 -8.41
C PHE A 74 14.04 -2.32 -9.23
N HIS A 75 12.93 -3.04 -9.12
CA HIS A 75 12.73 -4.30 -9.85
C HIS A 75 12.73 -4.09 -11.37
N ARG A 76 12.02 -3.07 -11.86
CA ARG A 76 11.99 -2.73 -13.29
C ARG A 76 13.34 -2.28 -13.84
N GLN A 77 14.21 -1.75 -12.98
CA GLN A 77 15.57 -1.33 -13.34
C GLN A 77 16.60 -2.47 -13.22
N GLY A 78 16.16 -3.71 -12.97
CA GLY A 78 17.03 -4.88 -12.93
C GLY A 78 17.59 -5.21 -11.54
N TYR A 79 16.99 -4.66 -10.47
CA TYR A 79 17.37 -4.94 -9.09
C TYR A 79 16.27 -5.70 -8.32
N PRO A 80 15.91 -6.94 -8.72
CA PRO A 80 14.79 -7.69 -8.14
C PRO A 80 15.02 -8.17 -6.69
N LEU A 81 16.25 -8.02 -6.19
CA LEU A 81 16.65 -8.40 -4.83
C LEU A 81 16.65 -7.21 -3.85
N VAL A 82 16.20 -6.05 -4.31
CA VAL A 82 15.99 -4.88 -3.46
C VAL A 82 14.61 -5.00 -2.83
N ARG A 83 14.56 -4.80 -1.51
CA ARG A 83 13.35 -4.62 -0.73
C ARG A 83 13.38 -3.24 -0.08
N ILE A 84 12.22 -2.66 0.13
CA ILE A 84 12.07 -1.41 0.86
C ILE A 84 11.50 -1.73 2.24
N ASP A 85 12.21 -1.33 3.30
CA ASP A 85 11.77 -1.51 4.68
C ASP A 85 11.29 -0.18 5.26
N LEU A 86 10.16 -0.21 5.97
CA LEU A 86 9.64 0.93 6.74
C LEU A 86 10.04 0.76 8.21
N PRO A 87 11.08 1.46 8.70
CA PRO A 87 11.47 1.38 10.11
C PRO A 87 10.41 2.01 11.01
N GLU A 88 10.37 1.54 12.26
CA GLU A 88 9.58 2.17 13.33
C GLU A 88 10.05 3.61 13.54
N GLN A 89 9.13 4.56 13.40
CA GLN A 89 9.41 5.99 13.47
C GLN A 89 8.16 6.77 13.88
N GLU A 90 8.38 7.90 14.56
CA GLU A 90 7.32 8.88 14.76
C GLU A 90 7.22 9.80 13.54
N LEU A 91 6.01 10.07 13.07
CA LEU A 91 5.77 10.98 11.94
C LEU A 91 5.80 12.45 12.40
N ASN A 92 6.93 12.84 12.98
CA ASN A 92 7.18 14.18 13.46
C ASN A 92 7.59 15.07 12.27
N GLY A 93 6.68 15.94 11.83
CA GLY A 93 6.94 16.86 10.70
C GLY A 93 6.64 16.28 9.32
N GLY A 94 5.90 15.18 9.24
CA GLY A 94 5.40 14.61 7.98
C GLY A 94 6.49 14.04 7.07
N VAL A 95 7.62 13.61 7.63
CA VAL A 95 8.67 12.92 6.89
C VAL A 95 8.51 11.43 7.13
N VAL A 96 8.42 10.65 6.05
CA VAL A 96 8.41 9.18 6.11
C VAL A 96 9.74 8.66 5.60
N VAL A 97 10.48 7.98 6.45
CA VAL A 97 11.78 7.37 6.11
C VAL A 97 11.56 5.96 5.59
N LEU A 98 12.16 5.66 4.43
CA LEU A 98 12.17 4.34 3.79
C LEU A 98 13.61 3.86 3.60
N ASP A 99 13.91 2.64 4.03
CA ASP A 99 15.26 2.06 3.93
C ASP A 99 15.33 1.09 2.75
N VAL A 100 16.29 1.32 1.85
CA VAL A 100 16.58 0.41 0.74
C VAL A 100 17.50 -0.70 1.22
N VAL A 101 17.00 -1.94 1.22
CA VAL A 101 17.74 -3.12 1.65
C VAL A 101 17.98 -4.04 0.46
N GLN A 102 19.26 -4.23 0.11
CA GLN A 102 19.66 -5.13 -0.98
C GLN A 102 20.15 -6.47 -0.44
N VAL A 103 19.55 -7.56 -0.88
CA VAL A 103 20.05 -8.91 -0.59
C VAL A 103 21.26 -9.22 -1.47
N ARG A 104 22.35 -9.72 -0.86
CA ARG A 104 23.56 -10.15 -1.57
C ARG A 104 23.54 -11.67 -1.78
N ILE A 105 23.79 -12.13 -3.00
CA ILE A 105 23.96 -13.57 -3.30
C ILE A 105 25.39 -13.98 -2.98
N GLY A 106 25.57 -15.01 -2.15
CA GLY A 106 26.89 -15.50 -1.73
C GLY A 106 27.50 -16.61 -2.59
N GLN A 107 26.72 -17.64 -2.92
CA GLN A 107 27.20 -18.78 -3.71
C GLN A 107 26.13 -19.20 -4.72
N VAL A 108 26.55 -19.47 -5.96
CA VAL A 108 25.70 -20.04 -7.02
C VAL A 108 26.28 -21.39 -7.40
N THR A 109 25.48 -22.45 -7.28
CA THR A 109 25.83 -23.80 -7.75
C THR A 109 24.95 -24.14 -8.95
N VAL A 110 25.55 -24.50 -10.08
CA VAL A 110 24.84 -24.95 -11.28
C VAL A 110 25.07 -26.45 -11.43
N ALA A 111 24.00 -27.24 -11.40
CA ALA A 111 24.02 -28.66 -11.72
C ALA A 111 23.26 -28.88 -13.03
N GLY A 112 23.87 -29.59 -13.96
CA GLY A 112 23.33 -29.96 -15.26
C GLY A 112 23.76 -31.37 -15.64
#